data_AF-A0A5E5Q5E0-F1
#
_entry.id   AF-A0A5E5Q5E0-F1
#
_cell.length_a   1.000
_cell.length_b   1.000
_cell.length_c   1.000
_cell.angle_alpha   90.00
_cell.angle_beta   90.00
_cell.angle_gamma   90.00
#
_symmetry.space_group_name_H-M   'P 1'
#
loop_
_entity.id
_entity.type
_entity.pdbx_description
1 polymer ?
#
loop_
_entity_poly.entity_id
_entity_poly.type
_entity_poly.pdbx_seq_one_letter_code
_entity_poly.pdbx_strand_id
1 'polypeptide(L)'
;MNKMNQSITRTLILLLITMSTPTIAMITPFQLDITGKGFNITKQLKLGDVGEKNNSINFDFYDKNNQRYNFDLQYKKLPSNRSYPTNLDVTIKDNKGKKLGYLFLANNGVSALKDLGVFGLMVNINGKVVDFRFTFQSNFGHFNIDALAEERLIQDTLIPKFSFQMIRPIIAPKVDKNTRSQTYSLDNHPYAVNYTLKNINNGLVQFQHNLYQLKEGKEALLERIYFNASSLSVLREAMYASKYFHPQDGTFKLVFYPAMGQTEPNN
;
A
#
# COMPACT_ATOMS: atom_id res chain seq x y z
N MET A 1 44.04 -54.00 -45.68
CA MET A 1 43.80 -55.29 -44.99
C MET A 1 44.32 -55.11 -43.57
N ASN A 2 43.57 -55.16 -42.47
CA ASN A 2 42.31 -55.83 -42.15
C ASN A 2 41.48 -54.95 -41.21
N LYS A 3 40.15 -55.06 -41.34
CA LYS A 3 39.12 -54.40 -40.52
C LYS A 3 38.97 -55.09 -39.16
N MET A 4 38.68 -54.33 -38.11
CA MET A 4 37.86 -54.70 -36.93
C MET A 4 37.87 -53.50 -35.97
N ASN A 5 36.80 -53.07 -35.30
CA ASN A 5 35.38 -53.31 -35.42
C ASN A 5 34.73 -52.14 -34.64
N GLN A 6 33.86 -51.38 -35.30
CA GLN A 6 32.94 -50.48 -34.61
C GLN A 6 31.98 -51.33 -33.76
N SER A 7 31.75 -50.97 -32.50
CA SER A 7 30.45 -51.19 -31.86
C SER A 7 30.36 -50.47 -30.52
N ILE A 8 29.45 -49.48 -30.45
CA ILE A 8 28.53 -49.22 -29.33
C ILE A 8 29.23 -48.95 -27.99
N THR A 9 29.23 -47.75 -27.42
CA THR A 9 28.06 -47.20 -26.70
C THR A 9 28.44 -45.82 -26.13
N ARG A 10 27.42 -44.97 -25.91
CA ARG A 10 27.38 -43.80 -25.00
C ARG A 10 27.88 -42.47 -25.58
N THR A 11 27.14 -41.98 -26.57
CA THR A 11 26.78 -40.55 -26.58
C THR A 11 25.99 -40.28 -25.30
N LEU A 12 26.63 -39.67 -24.30
CA LEU A 12 25.95 -39.16 -23.10
C LEU A 12 25.24 -37.86 -23.51
N ILE A 13 24.04 -37.97 -24.09
CA ILE A 13 23.12 -36.85 -24.18
C ILE A 13 22.64 -36.61 -22.75
N LEU A 14 23.30 -35.69 -22.05
CA LEU A 14 22.81 -35.16 -20.79
C LEU A 14 21.60 -34.28 -21.13
N LEU A 15 20.44 -34.91 -21.26
CA LEU A 15 19.17 -34.22 -21.32
C LEU A 15 18.93 -33.64 -19.93
N LEU A 16 19.42 -32.40 -19.70
CA LEU A 16 18.91 -31.55 -18.63
C LEU A 16 17.46 -31.22 -18.98
N ILE A 17 16.57 -32.18 -18.69
CA ILE A 17 15.20 -31.84 -18.38
C ILE A 17 15.33 -31.06 -17.07
N THR A 18 15.46 -29.74 -17.18
CA THR A 18 15.07 -28.88 -16.09
C THR A 18 13.61 -29.22 -15.83
N MET A 19 13.38 -30.09 -14.84
CA MET A 19 12.09 -30.15 -14.20
C MET A 19 11.93 -28.78 -13.59
N SER A 20 11.32 -27.87 -14.35
CA SER A 20 10.56 -26.79 -13.80
C SER A 20 9.54 -27.47 -12.92
N THR A 21 9.92 -27.69 -11.65
CA THR A 21 8.93 -27.88 -10.61
C THR A 21 7.97 -26.71 -10.83
N PRO A 22 6.68 -26.95 -11.13
CA PRO A 22 5.74 -25.86 -11.09
C PRO A 22 5.88 -25.37 -9.66
N THR A 23 6.50 -24.20 -9.51
CA THR A 23 6.51 -23.47 -8.26
C THR A 23 5.04 -23.39 -7.94
N ILE A 24 4.61 -24.18 -6.96
CA ILE A 24 3.25 -24.14 -6.45
C ILE A 24 3.17 -22.71 -5.96
N ALA A 25 2.62 -21.82 -6.79
CA ALA A 25 2.46 -20.43 -6.50
C ALA A 25 1.74 -20.41 -5.16
N MET A 26 2.51 -20.13 -4.12
CA MET A 26 2.15 -20.43 -2.75
C MET A 26 0.81 -19.74 -2.52
N ILE A 27 -0.24 -20.53 -2.31
CA ILE A 27 -1.62 -20.05 -2.12
C ILE A 27 -1.68 -19.43 -0.73
N THR A 28 -0.89 -18.40 -0.47
CA THR A 28 -0.97 -17.67 0.80
C THR A 28 -2.28 -16.89 0.73
N PRO A 29 -3.28 -17.22 1.57
CA PRO A 29 -4.46 -16.40 1.66
C PRO A 29 -4.08 -15.06 2.30
N PHE A 30 -4.81 -14.02 1.95
CA PHE A 30 -4.77 -12.75 2.66
C PHE A 30 -6.20 -12.27 2.89
N GLN A 31 -6.41 -11.58 4.00
CA GLN A 31 -7.71 -11.11 4.43
C GLN A 31 -7.90 -9.65 4.03
N LEU A 32 -9.07 -9.34 3.47
CA LEU A 32 -9.58 -7.99 3.31
C LEU A 32 -10.69 -7.76 4.33
N ASP A 33 -10.49 -6.81 5.23
CA ASP A 33 -11.52 -6.32 6.15
C ASP A 33 -12.02 -4.95 5.65
N ILE A 34 -13.33 -4.80 5.48
CA ILE A 34 -13.99 -3.53 5.19
C ILE A 34 -14.85 -3.17 6.40
N THR A 35 -14.36 -2.25 7.22
CA THR A 35 -14.96 -1.93 8.52
C THR A 35 -15.25 -0.44 8.68
N GLY A 36 -16.33 -0.09 9.36
CA GLY A 36 -16.74 1.29 9.56
C GLY A 36 -18.16 1.40 10.07
N LYS A 37 -18.70 2.62 10.26
CA LYS A 37 -20.07 2.80 10.78
C LYS A 37 -21.13 2.27 9.79
N GLY A 38 -21.54 1.02 9.98
CA GLY A 38 -22.46 0.32 9.08
C GLY A 38 -21.78 -0.57 8.04
N PHE A 39 -20.48 -0.85 8.20
CA PHE A 39 -19.73 -1.80 7.40
C PHE A 39 -19.05 -2.80 8.33
N ASN A 40 -19.21 -4.08 8.06
CA ASN A 40 -18.47 -5.16 8.70
C ASN A 40 -18.39 -6.35 7.73
N ILE A 41 -17.44 -6.28 6.80
CA ILE A 41 -17.24 -7.29 5.78
C ILE A 41 -15.83 -7.84 5.92
N THR A 42 -15.71 -9.16 6.00
CA THR A 42 -14.41 -9.84 5.93
C THR A 42 -14.42 -10.77 4.74
N LYS A 43 -13.39 -10.68 3.90
CA LYS A 43 -13.23 -11.52 2.72
C LYS A 43 -11.84 -12.13 2.69
N GLN A 44 -11.79 -13.46 2.60
CA GLN A 44 -10.54 -14.16 2.34
C GLN A 44 -10.26 -14.13 0.84
N LEU A 45 -9.07 -13.67 0.47
CA LEU A 45 -8.57 -13.57 -0.89
C LEU A 45 -7.34 -14.47 -1.00
N LYS A 46 -7.00 -14.93 -2.21
CA LYS A 46 -5.77 -15.70 -2.43
C LYS A 46 -4.79 -14.86 -3.24
N LEU A 47 -3.50 -14.97 -2.96
CA LEU A 47 -2.47 -14.40 -3.83
C LEU A 47 -2.56 -14.92 -5.27
N GLY A 48 -3.04 -16.14 -5.48
CA GLY A 48 -3.32 -16.65 -6.83
C GLY A 48 -4.42 -15.88 -7.58
N ASP A 49 -5.28 -15.15 -6.88
CA ASP A 49 -6.34 -14.32 -7.45
C ASP A 49 -5.80 -12.96 -7.96
N VAL A 50 -4.56 -12.60 -7.58
CA VAL A 50 -3.87 -11.36 -7.97
C VAL A 50 -2.36 -11.57 -8.09
N GLY A 51 -1.86 -11.64 -9.31
CA GLY A 51 -0.47 -11.99 -9.63
C GLY A 51 -0.32 -12.44 -11.08
N GLU A 52 0.51 -13.45 -11.34
CA GLU A 52 0.85 -13.87 -12.71
C GLU A 52 -0.29 -14.58 -13.46
N LYS A 53 -1.31 -15.10 -12.75
CA LYS A 53 -2.42 -15.88 -13.34
C LYS A 53 -3.72 -15.08 -13.45
N ASN A 54 -4.10 -14.41 -12.38
CA ASN A 54 -5.26 -13.53 -12.33
C ASN A 54 -4.79 -12.12 -11.99
N ASN A 55 -5.30 -11.13 -12.70
CA ASN A 55 -4.86 -9.74 -12.55
C ASN A 55 -5.90 -8.86 -11.85
N SER A 56 -7.03 -9.41 -11.40
CA SER A 56 -8.11 -8.60 -10.83
C SER A 56 -9.04 -9.35 -9.89
N ILE A 57 -9.49 -8.66 -8.86
CA ILE A 57 -10.57 -9.05 -7.96
C ILE A 57 -11.61 -7.94 -7.97
N ASN A 58 -12.86 -8.27 -8.31
CA ASN A 58 -13.97 -7.32 -8.29
C ASN A 58 -15.17 -7.92 -7.56
N PHE A 59 -15.79 -7.15 -6.67
CA PHE A 59 -17.04 -7.54 -6.04
C PHE A 59 -17.81 -6.35 -5.48
N ASP A 60 -19.13 -6.52 -5.39
CA ASP A 60 -20.00 -5.58 -4.71
C ASP A 60 -20.07 -5.89 -3.22
N PHE A 61 -20.18 -4.84 -2.40
CA PHE A 61 -20.43 -4.91 -0.97
C PHE A 61 -21.48 -3.87 -0.57
N TYR A 62 -22.09 -4.06 0.60
CA TYR A 62 -23.25 -3.29 1.02
C TYR A 62 -23.05 -2.74 2.42
N ASP A 63 -23.57 -1.54 2.67
CA ASP A 63 -23.70 -1.06 4.04
C ASP A 63 -24.95 -1.67 4.72
N LYS A 64 -25.11 -1.39 6.01
CA LYS A 64 -26.26 -1.85 6.80
C LYS A 64 -27.64 -1.36 6.30
N ASN A 65 -27.67 -0.34 5.43
CA ASN A 65 -28.88 0.20 4.82
C ASN A 65 -29.10 -0.39 3.41
N ASN A 66 -28.34 -1.42 3.04
CA ASN A 66 -28.35 -2.05 1.72
C ASN A 66 -27.92 -1.12 0.56
N GLN A 67 -27.19 -0.05 0.87
CA GLN A 67 -26.56 0.78 -0.15
C GLN A 67 -25.38 0.02 -0.74
N ARG A 68 -25.37 -0.12 -2.07
CA ARG A 68 -24.33 -0.84 -2.81
C ARG A 68 -23.07 0.00 -3.05
N TYR A 69 -21.92 -0.66 -2.96
CA TYR A 69 -20.60 -0.16 -3.31
C TYR A 69 -19.83 -1.24 -4.07
N ASN A 70 -18.78 -0.85 -4.79
CA ASN A 70 -17.93 -1.78 -5.52
C ASN A 70 -16.48 -1.66 -5.05
N PHE A 71 -15.85 -2.82 -4.86
CA PHE A 71 -14.43 -2.97 -4.62
C PHE A 71 -13.78 -3.58 -5.87
N ASP A 72 -12.72 -2.93 -6.35
CA ASP A 72 -11.99 -3.30 -7.57
C ASP A 72 -10.49 -3.25 -7.27
N LEU A 73 -9.84 -4.41 -7.26
CA LEU A 73 -8.40 -4.54 -7.07
C LEU A 73 -7.79 -5.11 -8.35
N GLN A 74 -6.73 -4.49 -8.85
CA GLN A 74 -6.03 -4.88 -10.07
C GLN A 74 -4.53 -4.98 -9.83
N TYR A 75 -3.93 -6.08 -10.25
CA TYR A 75 -2.48 -6.27 -10.30
C TYR A 75 -2.01 -6.03 -11.73
N LYS A 76 -1.06 -5.10 -11.91
CA LYS A 76 -0.63 -4.68 -13.25
C LYS A 76 0.89 -4.74 -13.38
N LYS A 77 1.34 -5.18 -14.55
CA LYS A 77 2.72 -4.98 -15.00
C LYS A 77 2.87 -3.54 -15.47
N LEU A 78 3.90 -2.87 -14.99
CA LEU A 78 4.25 -1.53 -15.39
C LEU A 78 5.23 -1.56 -16.58
N PRO A 79 5.32 -0.47 -17.36
CA PRO A 79 6.32 -0.35 -18.42
C PRO A 79 7.75 -0.57 -17.87
N SER A 80 8.64 -1.15 -18.70
CA SER A 80 10.00 -1.53 -18.30
C SER A 80 10.89 -0.36 -17.86
N ASN A 81 10.51 0.89 -18.18
CA ASN A 81 11.22 2.10 -17.79
C ASN A 81 10.80 2.64 -16.41
N ARG A 82 9.96 1.92 -15.66
CA ARG A 82 9.57 2.28 -14.30
C ARG A 82 10.50 1.62 -13.29
N SER A 83 10.79 2.32 -12.19
CA SER A 83 11.61 1.80 -11.08
C SER A 83 10.98 0.60 -10.36
N TYR A 84 9.67 0.38 -10.54
CA TYR A 84 8.93 -0.75 -10.01
C TYR A 84 8.28 -1.52 -11.17
N PRO A 85 8.43 -2.84 -11.24
CA PRO A 85 7.94 -3.64 -12.37
C PRO A 85 6.43 -3.89 -12.33
N THR A 86 5.81 -3.77 -11.15
CA THR A 86 4.39 -4.05 -10.94
C THR A 86 3.74 -3.11 -9.93
N ASN A 87 2.41 -3.04 -9.95
CA ASN A 87 1.64 -2.32 -8.94
C ASN A 87 0.33 -3.03 -8.60
N LEU A 88 -0.16 -2.73 -7.41
CA LEU A 88 -1.50 -3.06 -6.94
C LEU A 88 -2.36 -1.79 -6.95
N ASP A 89 -3.40 -1.77 -7.77
CA ASP A 89 -4.41 -0.71 -7.83
C ASP A 89 -5.66 -1.16 -7.10
N VAL A 90 -6.08 -0.45 -6.06
CA VAL A 90 -7.34 -0.67 -5.36
C VAL A 90 -8.22 0.55 -5.61
N THR A 91 -9.44 0.34 -6.09
CA THR A 91 -10.43 1.39 -6.32
C THR A 91 -11.72 1.05 -5.59
N ILE A 92 -12.26 2.01 -4.86
CA ILE A 92 -13.58 1.93 -4.24
C ILE A 92 -14.54 2.84 -5.01
N LYS A 93 -15.71 2.31 -5.36
CA LYS A 93 -16.73 3.06 -6.14
C LYS A 93 -18.09 3.00 -5.46
N ASP A 94 -18.90 4.03 -5.67
CA ASP A 94 -20.32 4.02 -5.30
C ASP A 94 -21.18 3.20 -6.30
N ASN A 95 -22.48 3.13 -6.05
CA ASN A 95 -23.44 2.41 -6.89
C ASN A 95 -23.59 2.97 -8.32
N LYS A 96 -23.08 4.18 -8.59
CA LYS A 96 -23.06 4.83 -9.91
C LYS A 96 -21.69 4.71 -10.60
N GLY A 97 -20.73 4.01 -9.98
CA GLY A 97 -19.38 3.85 -10.50
C GLY A 97 -18.46 5.04 -10.24
N LYS A 98 -18.89 6.05 -9.47
CA LYS A 98 -18.03 7.18 -9.09
C LYS A 98 -17.00 6.69 -8.09
N LYS A 99 -15.73 7.04 -8.32
CA LYS A 99 -14.63 6.71 -7.40
C LYS A 99 -14.79 7.46 -6.09
N LEU A 100 -14.59 6.76 -4.99
CA LEU A 100 -14.63 7.29 -3.62
C LEU A 100 -13.23 7.34 -3.02
N GLY A 101 -12.41 6.32 -3.31
CA GLY A 101 -11.01 6.25 -2.93
C GLY A 101 -10.22 5.39 -3.88
N TYR A 102 -8.92 5.59 -3.89
CA TYR A 102 -7.97 4.82 -4.70
C TYR A 102 -6.66 4.67 -3.94
N LEU A 103 -6.10 3.47 -3.95
CA LEU A 103 -4.76 3.17 -3.45
C LEU A 103 -3.96 2.55 -4.59
N PHE A 104 -2.78 3.09 -4.80
CA PHE A 104 -1.71 2.57 -5.63
C PHE A 104 -0.58 2.15 -4.69
N LEU A 105 -0.20 0.88 -4.78
CA LEU A 105 0.98 0.36 -4.11
C LEU A 105 1.98 -0.07 -5.19
N ALA A 106 3.06 0.69 -5.35
CA ALA A 106 4.19 0.28 -6.15
C ALA A 106 4.93 -0.82 -5.38
N ASN A 107 5.00 -2.01 -5.96
CA ASN A 107 5.61 -3.17 -5.31
C ASN A 107 6.61 -3.86 -6.25
N ASN A 108 7.59 -4.52 -5.65
CA ASN A 108 8.50 -5.44 -6.36
C ASN A 108 7.87 -6.84 -6.49
N GLY A 109 6.58 -6.87 -6.82
CA GLY A 109 5.78 -8.07 -6.89
C GLY A 109 5.05 -8.44 -5.61
N VAL A 110 4.27 -9.51 -5.70
CA VAL A 110 3.40 -10.03 -4.64
C VAL A 110 4.18 -10.47 -3.38
N SER A 111 5.45 -10.84 -3.53
CA SER A 111 6.32 -11.19 -2.39
C SER A 111 6.49 -10.04 -1.40
N ALA A 112 6.67 -8.80 -1.89
CA ALA A 112 6.81 -7.62 -1.03
C ALA A 112 5.55 -7.35 -0.18
N LEU A 113 4.37 -7.79 -0.62
CA LEU A 113 3.13 -7.67 0.16
C LEU A 113 3.16 -8.53 1.44
N LYS A 114 3.90 -9.65 1.42
CA LYS A 114 4.07 -10.51 2.59
C LYS A 114 4.90 -9.82 3.66
N ASP A 115 5.95 -9.10 3.26
CA ASP A 115 6.85 -8.42 4.18
C ASP A 115 6.19 -7.22 4.87
N LEU A 116 5.26 -6.55 4.17
CA LEU A 116 4.43 -5.48 4.75
C LEU A 116 3.44 -6.02 5.80
N GLY A 117 2.91 -7.23 5.59
CA GLY A 117 1.97 -7.90 6.50
C GLY A 117 0.59 -7.24 6.53
N VAL A 118 0.50 -5.97 6.93
CA VAL A 118 -0.73 -5.18 6.99
C VAL A 118 -0.54 -3.84 6.30
N PHE A 119 -1.47 -3.51 5.40
CA PHE A 119 -1.63 -2.17 4.84
C PHE A 119 -3.10 -1.87 4.58
N GLY A 120 -3.44 -0.61 4.38
CA GLY A 120 -4.82 -0.24 4.09
C GLY A 120 -5.02 1.19 3.67
N LEU A 121 -6.27 1.45 3.32
CA LEU A 121 -6.80 2.75 2.95
C LEU A 121 -8.07 2.98 3.76
N MET A 122 -8.15 4.07 4.50
CA MET A 122 -9.41 4.55 5.07
C MET A 122 -9.95 5.69 4.22
N VAL A 123 -11.25 5.67 3.94
CA VAL A 123 -11.93 6.67 3.10
C VAL A 123 -13.18 7.16 3.80
N ASN A 124 -13.39 8.47 3.81
CA ASN A 124 -14.65 9.07 4.25
C ASN A 124 -15.71 8.94 3.16
N ILE A 125 -16.66 8.05 3.41
CA ILE A 125 -17.83 7.80 2.59
C ILE A 125 -19.05 8.38 3.30
N ASN A 126 -19.58 9.49 2.79
CA ASN A 126 -20.78 10.16 3.31
C ASN A 126 -20.70 10.48 4.82
N GLY A 127 -19.58 11.06 5.26
CA GLY A 127 -19.36 11.46 6.65
C GLY A 127 -18.93 10.31 7.57
N LYS A 128 -18.67 9.13 7.03
CA LYS A 128 -18.24 7.94 7.78
C LYS A 128 -16.93 7.43 7.24
N VAL A 129 -15.94 7.27 8.11
CA VAL A 129 -14.68 6.63 7.75
C VAL A 129 -14.91 5.12 7.62
N VAL A 130 -14.49 4.57 6.48
CA VAL A 130 -14.50 3.13 6.18
C VAL A 130 -13.07 2.70 5.93
N ASP A 131 -12.61 1.70 6.67
CA ASP A 131 -11.28 1.11 6.59
C ASP A 131 -11.28 -0.11 5.67
N PHE A 132 -10.43 -0.09 4.65
CA PHE A 132 -10.15 -1.19 3.73
C PHE A 132 -8.77 -1.75 4.08
N ARG A 133 -8.75 -2.72 4.99
CA ARG A 133 -7.53 -3.30 5.57
C ARG A 133 -7.18 -4.62 4.91
N PHE A 134 -5.95 -4.73 4.42
CA PHE A 134 -5.36 -5.95 3.91
C PHE A 134 -4.43 -6.57 4.95
N THR A 135 -4.52 -7.88 5.16
CA THR A 135 -3.68 -8.65 6.09
C THR A 135 -3.19 -9.94 5.43
N PHE A 136 -1.88 -10.04 5.16
CA PHE A 136 -1.26 -11.19 4.49
C PHE A 136 -0.72 -12.22 5.47
N GLN A 137 -0.19 -11.77 6.60
CA GLN A 137 0.32 -12.61 7.68
C GLN A 137 0.49 -11.79 8.95
N SER A 138 0.55 -12.49 10.09
CA SER A 138 0.92 -11.85 11.36
C SER A 138 2.42 -11.63 11.37
N ASN A 139 2.83 -10.36 11.40
CA ASN A 139 4.23 -9.99 11.51
C ASN A 139 4.58 -9.66 12.97
N PHE A 140 5.81 -9.99 13.34
CA PHE A 140 6.46 -9.55 14.56
C PHE A 140 7.75 -8.83 14.17
N GLY A 141 8.17 -7.86 14.97
CA GLY A 141 9.42 -7.13 14.74
C GLY A 141 10.01 -6.61 16.04
N HIS A 142 11.10 -5.87 15.89
CA HIS A 142 11.74 -5.12 16.97
C HIS A 142 11.89 -3.64 16.58
N PHE A 143 10.99 -3.15 15.72
CA PHE A 143 11.07 -1.81 15.19
C PHE A 143 10.38 -0.82 16.11
N ASN A 144 10.96 0.37 16.23
CA ASN A 144 10.49 1.40 17.12
C ASN A 144 10.66 2.77 16.47
N ILE A 145 9.71 3.66 16.70
CA ILE A 145 9.79 5.06 16.25
C ILE A 145 11.05 5.80 16.73
N ASP A 146 11.71 5.36 17.80
CA ASP A 146 12.95 5.98 18.26
C ASP A 146 14.09 5.81 17.23
N ALA A 147 14.08 4.73 16.46
CA ALA A 147 14.99 4.53 15.32
C ALA A 147 14.70 5.47 14.13
N LEU A 148 13.61 6.25 14.19
CA LEU A 148 13.14 7.15 13.13
C LEU A 148 13.31 8.62 13.50
N ALA A 149 14.14 8.92 14.49
CA ALA A 149 14.36 10.29 14.96
C ALA A 149 14.88 11.23 13.86
N GLU A 150 15.73 10.71 12.99
CA GLU A 150 16.43 11.47 11.95
C GLU A 150 16.01 11.05 10.52
N GLU A 151 15.07 10.11 10.40
CA GLU A 151 14.62 9.62 9.11
C GLU A 151 13.75 10.68 8.41
N ARG A 152 14.21 11.11 7.23
CA ARG A 152 13.55 12.14 6.41
C ARG A 152 12.56 11.51 5.46
N LEU A 153 11.28 11.56 5.81
CA LEU A 153 10.18 11.17 4.92
C LEU A 153 9.94 12.25 3.86
N ILE A 154 9.31 11.90 2.74
CA ILE A 154 8.86 12.91 1.77
C ILE A 154 7.35 12.95 1.75
N GLN A 155 6.82 14.16 1.88
CA GLN A 155 5.44 14.45 1.50
C GLN A 155 5.38 14.94 0.08
N ASP A 156 4.52 14.30 -0.70
CA ASP A 156 4.06 14.82 -1.98
C ASP A 156 2.52 14.82 -1.96
N THR A 157 1.96 16.03 -2.02
CA THR A 157 0.53 16.28 -2.00
C THR A 157 0.15 17.11 -3.21
N LEU A 158 -0.85 16.67 -3.97
CA LEU A 158 -1.33 17.40 -5.15
C LEU A 158 -2.85 17.54 -5.12
N ILE A 159 -3.34 18.76 -5.29
CA ILE A 159 -4.77 19.08 -5.39
C ILE A 159 -4.98 19.97 -6.62
N PRO A 160 -5.27 19.38 -7.80
CA PRO A 160 -5.30 20.12 -9.06
C PRO A 160 -6.33 21.25 -9.08
N LYS A 161 -7.49 21.08 -8.42
CA LYS A 161 -8.55 22.10 -8.41
C LYS A 161 -8.08 23.42 -7.76
N PHE A 162 -7.16 23.33 -6.82
CA PHE A 162 -6.58 24.48 -6.13
C PHE A 162 -5.26 24.93 -6.73
N SER A 163 -4.81 24.31 -7.84
CA SER A 163 -3.47 24.51 -8.39
C SER A 163 -2.38 24.33 -7.33
N PHE A 164 -2.63 23.43 -6.37
CA PHE A 164 -1.76 23.24 -5.20
C PHE A 164 -0.92 21.98 -5.39
N GLN A 165 0.40 22.13 -5.23
CA GLN A 165 1.33 21.02 -5.08
C GLN A 165 2.34 21.33 -3.98
N MET A 166 2.59 20.35 -3.12
CA MET A 166 3.58 20.46 -2.06
C MET A 166 4.44 19.21 -2.03
N ILE A 167 5.74 19.39 -2.28
CA ILE A 167 6.77 18.36 -2.12
C ILE A 167 7.78 18.84 -1.10
N ARG A 168 7.95 18.12 0.02
CA ARG A 168 8.93 18.51 1.06
C ARG A 168 9.45 17.33 1.87
N PRO A 169 10.66 17.45 2.46
CA PRO A 169 11.10 16.56 3.52
C PRO A 169 10.29 16.77 4.80
N ILE A 170 10.13 15.70 5.56
CA ILE A 170 9.48 15.66 6.87
C ILE A 170 10.34 14.85 7.80
N ILE A 171 10.71 15.46 8.92
CA ILE A 171 11.17 14.74 10.11
C ILE A 171 10.00 14.82 11.10
N ALA A 172 9.41 13.68 11.43
CA ALA A 172 8.26 13.66 12.33
C ALA A 172 8.74 13.83 13.79
N PRO A 173 8.39 14.95 14.47
CA PRO A 173 8.80 15.16 15.84
C PRO A 173 8.07 14.17 16.75
N LYS A 174 8.72 13.84 17.88
CA LYS A 174 8.12 13.02 18.93
C LYS A 174 7.02 13.82 19.61
N VAL A 175 5.81 13.26 19.64
CA VAL A 175 4.63 13.87 20.30
C VAL A 175 4.36 13.16 21.62
N ASP A 176 4.59 11.85 21.67
CA ASP A 176 4.55 11.06 22.90
C ASP A 176 5.52 9.86 22.82
N LYS A 177 5.53 9.01 23.86
CA LYS A 177 6.43 7.85 23.95
C LYS A 177 6.29 6.83 22.82
N ASN A 178 5.13 6.79 22.17
CA ASN A 178 4.76 5.83 21.14
C ASN A 178 4.42 6.49 19.79
N THR A 179 4.44 7.81 19.71
CA THR A 179 4.00 8.53 18.51
C THR A 179 4.98 9.63 18.10
N ARG A 180 5.35 9.63 16.82
CA ARG A 180 5.88 10.80 16.12
C ARG A 180 4.85 11.29 15.13
N SER A 181 4.59 12.59 15.09
CA SER A 181 3.55 13.12 14.23
C SER A 181 3.79 14.57 13.84
N GLN A 182 3.43 14.93 12.61
CA GLN A 182 3.49 16.29 12.12
C GLN A 182 2.29 16.58 11.23
N THR A 183 1.55 17.65 11.54
CA THR A 183 0.43 18.15 10.75
C THR A 183 0.83 19.44 10.04
N TYR A 184 0.27 19.63 8.84
CA TYR A 184 0.49 20.81 8.03
C TYR A 184 -0.81 21.23 7.33
N SER A 185 -1.23 22.46 7.57
CA SER A 185 -2.34 23.08 6.84
C SER A 185 -1.97 23.33 5.39
N LEU A 186 -2.95 23.25 4.48
CA LEU A 186 -2.78 23.50 3.06
C LEU A 186 -3.08 24.98 2.76
N ASP A 187 -2.18 25.85 3.22
CA ASP A 187 -2.27 27.30 3.10
C ASP A 187 -3.65 27.84 3.53
N ASN A 188 -4.35 28.54 2.63
CA ASN A 188 -5.66 29.14 2.88
C ASN A 188 -6.83 28.17 2.65
N HIS A 189 -6.56 26.89 2.35
CA HIS A 189 -7.60 25.90 2.11
C HIS A 189 -8.01 25.20 3.42
N PRO A 190 -9.28 24.75 3.56
CA PRO A 190 -9.79 24.12 4.77
C PRO A 190 -9.33 22.65 4.86
N TYR A 191 -8.05 22.39 4.66
CA TYR A 191 -7.47 21.05 4.64
C TYR A 191 -6.12 21.04 5.33
N ALA A 192 -5.79 19.88 5.89
CA ALA A 192 -4.47 19.61 6.42
C ALA A 192 -4.03 18.20 6.04
N VAL A 193 -2.72 18.04 5.96
CA VAL A 193 -2.08 16.74 5.78
C VAL A 193 -1.28 16.42 7.03
N ASN A 194 -1.36 15.19 7.50
CA ASN A 194 -0.64 14.74 8.68
C ASN A 194 0.13 13.44 8.40
N TYR A 195 1.34 13.40 8.93
CA TYR A 195 2.18 12.21 8.97
C TYR A 195 2.22 11.71 10.40
N THR A 196 1.96 10.42 10.60
CA THR A 196 2.04 9.80 11.93
C THR A 196 2.80 8.48 11.84
N LEU A 197 3.78 8.32 12.72
CA LEU A 197 4.50 7.08 12.99
C LEU A 197 4.11 6.64 14.39
N LYS A 198 3.59 5.43 14.53
CA LYS A 198 3.08 4.94 15.81
C LYS A 198 3.61 3.55 16.12
N ASN A 199 4.21 3.38 17.29
CA ASN A 199 4.48 2.05 17.83
C ASN A 199 3.14 1.34 18.02
N ILE A 200 3.03 0.15 17.44
CA ILE A 200 1.89 -0.75 17.64
C ILE A 200 2.39 -2.05 18.31
N ASN A 201 1.45 -2.90 18.72
CA ASN A 201 1.78 -4.19 19.33
C ASN A 201 2.67 -5.04 18.39
N ASN A 202 3.34 -6.04 18.96
CA ASN A 202 4.21 -6.99 18.25
C ASN A 202 5.50 -6.37 17.69
N GLY A 203 5.92 -5.22 18.21
CA GLY A 203 7.19 -4.57 17.85
C GLY A 203 7.23 -4.06 16.41
N LEU A 204 6.10 -3.56 15.93
CA LEU A 204 5.96 -2.95 14.61
C LEU A 204 5.73 -1.43 14.77
N VAL A 205 6.03 -0.69 13.71
CA VAL A 205 5.66 0.72 13.58
C VAL A 205 4.60 0.86 12.49
N GLN A 206 3.46 1.44 12.82
CA GLN A 206 2.47 1.83 11.83
C GLN A 206 2.79 3.22 11.30
N PHE A 207 2.96 3.30 9.98
CA PHE A 207 3.03 4.53 9.23
C PHE A 207 1.63 4.97 8.81
N GLN A 208 1.31 6.25 8.91
CA GLN A 208 0.06 6.84 8.46
C GLN A 208 0.31 8.16 7.72
N HIS A 209 -0.38 8.37 6.60
CA HIS A 209 -0.46 9.64 5.91
C HIS A 209 -1.94 9.99 5.71
N ASN A 210 -2.34 11.08 6.35
CA ASN A 210 -3.72 11.46 6.60
C ASN A 210 -4.05 12.75 5.86
N LEU A 211 -5.23 12.81 5.24
CA LEU A 211 -5.87 14.02 4.77
C LEU A 211 -7.04 14.36 5.67
N TYR A 212 -7.01 15.55 6.25
CA TYR A 212 -8.09 16.11 7.06
C TYR A 212 -8.75 17.28 6.34
N GLN A 213 -10.05 17.43 6.55
CA GLN A 213 -10.78 18.68 6.31
C GLN A 213 -10.94 19.43 7.63
N LEU A 214 -10.63 20.72 7.62
CA LEU A 214 -10.75 21.63 8.75
C LEU A 214 -12.05 22.43 8.60
N LYS A 215 -13.07 22.09 9.39
CA LYS A 215 -14.37 22.78 9.38
C LYS A 215 -14.79 23.15 10.78
N GLU A 216 -15.11 24.43 11.00
CA GLU A 216 -15.66 24.93 12.28
C GLU A 216 -14.80 24.54 13.50
N GLY A 217 -13.48 24.64 13.37
CA GLY A 217 -12.53 24.26 14.41
C GLY A 217 -12.42 22.75 14.68
N LYS A 218 -13.06 21.90 13.85
CA LYS A 218 -13.00 20.45 13.92
C LYS A 218 -12.23 19.86 12.74
N GLU A 219 -11.47 18.80 13.03
CA GLU A 219 -10.80 17.98 12.03
C GLU A 219 -11.69 16.79 11.64
N ALA A 220 -11.93 16.63 10.35
CA ALA A 220 -12.62 15.48 9.79
C ALA A 220 -11.67 14.69 8.89
N LEU A 221 -11.39 13.43 9.24
CA LEU A 221 -10.59 12.55 8.38
C LEU A 221 -11.31 12.32 7.06
N LEU A 222 -10.65 12.60 5.95
CA LEU A 222 -11.12 12.33 4.59
C LEU A 222 -10.51 11.05 4.03
N GLU A 223 -9.20 10.90 4.20
CA GLU A 223 -8.44 9.75 3.71
C GLU A 223 -7.27 9.46 4.64
N ARG A 224 -6.96 8.18 4.83
CA ARG A 224 -5.72 7.72 5.47
C ARG A 224 -5.15 6.57 4.65
N ILE A 225 -3.89 6.68 4.26
CA ILE A 225 -3.10 5.50 3.89
C ILE A 225 -2.28 5.07 5.08
N TYR A 226 -2.13 3.77 5.26
CA TYR A 226 -1.28 3.24 6.32
C TYR A 226 -0.71 1.87 5.98
N PHE A 227 0.41 1.55 6.61
CA PHE A 227 1.00 0.22 6.59
C PHE A 227 1.83 -0.01 7.85
N ASN A 228 2.09 -1.27 8.16
CA ASN A 228 2.91 -1.67 9.28
C ASN A 228 4.31 -2.06 8.77
N ALA A 229 5.35 -1.51 9.39
CA ALA A 229 6.73 -1.87 9.11
C ALA A 229 7.32 -2.65 10.28
N SER A 230 7.99 -3.76 9.98
CA SER A 230 8.73 -4.59 10.94
C SER A 230 10.20 -4.21 11.07
N SER A 231 10.70 -3.36 10.15
CA SER A 231 12.07 -2.87 10.11
C SER A 231 12.18 -1.60 9.26
N LEU A 232 13.34 -0.94 9.32
CA LEU A 232 13.65 0.19 8.45
C LEU A 232 13.71 -0.20 6.97
N SER A 233 14.14 -1.43 6.64
CA SER A 233 14.15 -1.91 5.24
C SER A 233 12.74 -1.96 4.66
N VAL A 234 11.79 -2.55 5.41
CA VAL A 234 10.38 -2.62 4.99
C VAL A 234 9.78 -1.23 4.82
N LEU A 235 10.10 -0.30 5.73
CA LEU A 235 9.70 1.10 5.58
C LEU A 235 10.24 1.69 4.27
N ARG A 236 11.53 1.48 3.96
CA ARG A 236 12.25 2.04 2.81
C ARG A 236 11.82 1.48 1.45
N GLU A 237 11.25 0.29 1.41
CA GLU A 237 10.81 -0.35 0.16
C GLU A 237 9.39 0.05 -0.26
N ALA A 238 8.57 0.53 0.67
CA ALA A 238 7.14 0.68 0.45
C ALA A 238 6.78 2.05 -0.15
N MET A 239 6.36 2.08 -1.41
CA MET A 239 5.84 3.30 -2.06
C MET A 239 4.32 3.23 -2.25
N TYR A 240 3.62 4.24 -1.73
CA TYR A 240 2.17 4.33 -1.81
C TYR A 240 1.76 5.64 -2.47
N ALA A 241 0.70 5.60 -3.26
CA ALA A 241 -0.04 6.79 -3.65
C ALA A 241 -1.52 6.53 -3.42
N SER A 242 -2.26 7.53 -2.96
CA SER A 242 -3.71 7.44 -2.84
C SER A 242 -4.38 8.64 -3.45
N LYS A 243 -5.68 8.48 -3.71
CA LYS A 243 -6.53 9.55 -4.20
C LYS A 243 -7.87 9.52 -3.51
N TYR A 244 -8.17 10.62 -2.83
CA TYR A 244 -9.50 10.93 -2.35
C TYR A 244 -10.27 11.77 -3.38
N PHE A 245 -11.54 11.43 -3.60
CA PHE A 245 -12.39 12.08 -4.60
C PHE A 245 -13.48 12.92 -3.91
N HIS A 246 -13.14 14.14 -3.51
CA HIS A 246 -14.08 15.05 -2.85
C HIS A 246 -15.19 15.48 -3.83
N PRO A 247 -16.48 15.43 -3.44
CA PRO A 247 -17.58 15.79 -4.33
C PRO A 247 -17.52 17.22 -4.86
N GLN A 248 -17.01 18.14 -4.05
CA GLN A 248 -16.93 19.55 -4.40
C GLN A 248 -15.54 19.92 -4.90
N ASP A 249 -14.49 19.41 -4.27
CA ASP A 249 -13.12 19.93 -4.45
C ASP A 249 -12.24 19.05 -5.33
N GLY A 250 -12.85 18.04 -5.94
CA GLY A 250 -12.19 17.16 -6.88
C GLY A 250 -11.21 16.24 -6.17
N THR A 251 -10.13 15.92 -6.89
CA THR A 251 -9.20 14.87 -6.46
C THR A 251 -8.08 15.44 -5.61
N PHE A 252 -7.86 14.84 -4.46
CA PHE A 252 -6.69 15.04 -3.62
C PHE A 252 -5.79 13.83 -3.84
N LYS A 253 -4.50 14.05 -4.13
CA LYS A 253 -3.53 12.96 -4.25
C LYS A 253 -2.53 13.07 -3.12
N LEU A 254 -2.34 11.96 -2.41
CA LEU A 254 -1.32 11.81 -1.39
C LEU A 254 -0.32 10.78 -1.87
N VAL A 255 0.95 11.15 -2.02
CA VAL A 255 2.01 10.22 -2.36
C VAL A 255 2.96 10.13 -1.19
N PHE A 256 3.19 8.89 -0.75
CA PHE A 256 4.18 8.55 0.22
C PHE A 256 5.39 7.96 -0.49
N TYR A 257 6.51 8.64 -0.35
CA TYR A 257 7.81 8.08 -0.65
C TYR A 257 8.51 7.79 0.68
N PRO A 258 9.01 6.57 0.84
CA PRO A 258 9.84 6.30 1.97
C PRO A 258 11.21 6.95 1.77
N ALA A 259 11.81 7.38 2.88
CA ALA A 259 13.12 8.04 2.93
C ALA A 259 14.19 7.16 2.26
N MET A 260 14.84 7.63 1.18
CA MET A 260 15.93 6.90 0.51
C MET A 260 17.27 6.97 1.28
N GLY A 261 17.23 6.75 2.60
CA GLY A 261 18.43 6.77 3.44
C GLY A 261 19.12 8.13 3.54
N GLN A 262 18.41 9.22 3.27
CA GLN A 262 18.92 10.57 3.52
C GLN A 262 18.74 10.90 5.00
N THR A 263 19.79 10.68 5.80
CA THR A 263 19.91 11.28 7.12
C THR A 263 20.23 12.78 6.97
N GLU A 264 20.01 13.56 8.02
CA GLU A 264 20.53 14.92 8.06
C GLU A 264 22.06 14.90 7.83
N PRO A 265 22.63 15.79 6.99
CA PRO A 265 24.08 15.89 6.89
C PRO A 265 24.63 16.27 8.28
N ASN A 266 25.64 15.54 8.75
CA ASN A 266 26.38 15.98 9.93
C ASN A 266 27.04 17.32 9.58
N ASN A 267 26.67 18.38 10.31
CA ASN A 267 27.32 19.69 10.23
C ASN A 267 28.78 19.62 10.66
#